data_AF-A0A3B8LAM4-F1
#
_entry.id   AF-A0A3B8LAM4-F1
#
_cell.length_a   1.000
_cell.length_b   1.000
_cell.length_c   1.000
_cell.angle_alpha   90.00
_cell.angle_beta   90.00
_cell.angle_gamma   90.00
#
_symmetry.space_group_name_H-M   'P 1'
#
loop_
_entity.id
_entity.type
_entity.pdbx_description
1 polymer ?
#
loop_
_entity_poly.entity_id
_entity_poly.type
_entity_poly.pdbx_seq_one_letter_code
_entity_poly.pdbx_strand_id
1 'polypeptide(L)'
;GSLLIRFPLSSIYVSTAPISPTFYASIDRTLTAYWPNPYKDTPTAIQQVSEDISTFFDYVRDEENPMVRDTGWKVRGIDTVSLRLDDPVVRYYCEHNPHYADGYGLITVAPINWKNALTGLRRLISKRLRRRRKSQ
;
A
#
# COMPACT_ATOMS: atom_id res chain seq x y z
N GLY A 1 4.30 35.06 -1.59
CA GLY A 1 5.33 34.18 -1.02
C GLY A 1 5.67 33.12 -2.03
N SER A 2 6.86 33.16 -2.60
CA SER A 2 7.31 32.21 -3.61
C SER A 2 7.51 30.84 -2.95
N LEU A 3 6.75 29.83 -3.37
CA LEU A 3 6.93 28.46 -2.90
C LEU A 3 8.26 27.95 -3.49
N LEU A 4 9.36 28.16 -2.76
CA LEU A 4 10.67 27.60 -3.11
C LEU A 4 10.59 26.08 -2.94
N ILE A 5 10.46 25.37 -4.05
CA ILE A 5 10.58 23.91 -4.09
C ILE A 5 12.05 23.59 -3.77
N ARG A 6 12.35 23.33 -2.49
CA ARG A 6 13.70 23.09 -1.97
C ARG A 6 14.43 21.91 -2.64
N PHE A 7 13.69 20.99 -3.26
CA PHE A 7 14.23 19.77 -3.84
C PHE A 7 13.52 19.37 -5.15
N PRO A 8 13.82 20.04 -6.28
CA PRO A 8 13.09 19.84 -7.54
C PRO A 8 13.35 18.47 -8.21
N LEU A 9 14.37 17.73 -7.79
CA LEU A 9 14.76 16.43 -8.35
C LEU A 9 14.64 15.27 -7.35
N SER A 10 14.16 15.52 -6.13
CA SER A 10 14.03 14.47 -5.13
C SER A 10 12.84 13.56 -5.44
N SER A 11 13.09 12.25 -5.37
CA SER A 11 12.03 11.25 -5.40
C SER A 11 11.14 11.42 -4.17
N ILE A 12 9.87 11.75 -4.38
CA ILE A 12 8.87 11.82 -3.32
C ILE A 12 8.32 10.41 -3.11
N TYR A 13 8.19 9.98 -1.86
CA TYR A 13 7.57 8.72 -1.49
C TYR A 13 6.31 8.99 -0.67
N VAL A 14 5.28 8.19 -0.90
CA VAL A 14 4.10 8.12 -0.06
C VAL A 14 4.15 6.83 0.75
N SER A 15 3.69 6.90 1.99
CA SER A 15 3.51 5.72 2.83
C SER A 15 2.09 5.65 3.34
N THR A 16 1.62 4.43 3.53
CA THR A 16 0.33 4.11 4.13
C THR A 16 0.48 2.83 4.95
N ALA A 17 -0.38 2.63 5.94
CA ALA A 17 -0.45 1.40 6.71
C ALA A 17 -1.80 0.72 6.41
N PRO A 18 -1.92 -0.14 5.38
CA PRO A 18 -3.18 -0.79 5.09
C PRO A 18 -3.54 -1.74 6.22
N ILE A 19 -4.68 -1.47 6.84
CA ILE A 19 -5.30 -2.24 7.92
C ILE A 19 -6.40 -3.19 7.42
N SER A 20 -6.42 -3.47 6.10
CA SER A 20 -7.27 -4.50 5.51
C SER A 20 -6.66 -5.10 4.25
N PRO A 21 -6.93 -6.39 3.96
CA PRO A 21 -6.46 -7.03 2.73
C PRO A 21 -7.02 -6.34 1.48
N THR A 22 -8.25 -5.85 1.54
CA THR A 22 -8.89 -5.15 0.42
C THR A 22 -8.22 -3.81 0.10
N PHE A 23 -7.81 -3.05 1.13
CA PHE A 23 -7.09 -1.80 0.91
C PHE A 23 -5.71 -2.08 0.30
N TYR A 24 -4.97 -3.06 0.82
CA TYR A 24 -3.69 -3.45 0.23
C TYR A 24 -3.83 -3.91 -1.23
N ALA A 25 -4.83 -4.75 -1.54
CA ALA A 25 -5.11 -5.16 -2.92
C ALA A 25 -5.51 -3.98 -3.84
N SER A 26 -6.06 -2.90 -3.29
CA SER A 26 -6.35 -1.69 -4.07
C SER A 26 -5.08 -0.94 -4.48
N ILE A 27 -4.02 -1.00 -3.65
CA ILE A 27 -2.72 -0.41 -3.95
C ILE A 27 -2.12 -1.10 -5.17
N ASP A 28 -2.10 -2.43 -5.20
CA ASP A 28 -1.60 -3.20 -6.35
C ASP A 28 -2.32 -2.88 -7.67
N ARG A 29 -3.64 -2.69 -7.59
CA ARG A 29 -4.46 -2.34 -8.77
C ARG A 29 -4.16 -0.95 -9.30
N THR A 30 -3.65 -0.07 -8.45
CA THR A 30 -3.49 1.37 -8.73
C THR A 30 -2.05 1.74 -9.05
N LEU A 31 -1.09 1.17 -8.32
CA LEU A 31 0.34 1.50 -8.40
C LEU A 31 1.12 0.38 -9.10
N THR A 32 2.15 0.76 -9.85
CA THR A 32 3.02 -0.22 -10.54
C THR A 32 4.32 -0.50 -9.79
N ALA A 33 4.67 0.36 -8.84
CA ALA A 33 5.79 0.20 -7.93
C ALA A 33 5.33 0.60 -6.53
N TYR A 34 5.41 -0.37 -5.61
CA TYR A 34 5.14 -0.23 -4.19
C TYR A 34 5.86 -1.38 -3.48
N TRP A 35 6.11 -1.22 -2.18
CA TRP A 35 6.68 -2.24 -1.33
C TRP A 35 6.06 -2.18 0.06
N PRO A 36 5.97 -3.31 0.79
CA PRO A 36 6.30 -4.65 0.34
C PRO A 36 5.37 -5.12 -0.80
N ASN A 37 5.79 -6.13 -1.56
CA ASN A 37 5.09 -6.60 -2.76
C ASN A 37 5.29 -8.13 -2.91
N PRO A 38 4.25 -8.90 -3.28
CA PRO A 38 4.34 -10.36 -3.42
C PRO A 38 5.29 -10.86 -4.52
N TYR A 39 5.64 -10.00 -5.47
CA TYR A 39 6.40 -10.37 -6.67
C TYR A 39 7.83 -9.83 -6.66
N LYS A 40 8.20 -9.01 -5.67
CA LYS A 40 9.49 -8.33 -5.63
C LYS A 40 9.95 -8.16 -4.19
N ASP A 41 11.24 -8.40 -3.97
CA ASP A 41 11.86 -8.12 -2.68
C ASP A 41 11.78 -6.62 -2.34
N THR A 42 11.68 -6.35 -1.04
CA THR A 42 11.67 -4.98 -0.51
C THR A 42 13.11 -4.49 -0.41
N PRO A 43 13.52 -3.45 -1.15
CA PRO A 43 14.88 -2.92 -1.09
C PRO A 43 15.21 -2.41 0.32
N THR A 44 16.46 -2.55 0.75
CA THR A 44 16.93 -2.07 2.06
C THR A 44 16.60 -0.61 2.32
N ALA A 45 16.72 0.25 1.30
CA ALA A 45 16.37 1.67 1.42
C ALA A 45 14.88 1.89 1.76
N ILE A 46 13.98 1.03 1.26
CA ILE A 46 12.55 1.12 1.60
C ILE A 46 12.28 0.58 3.01
N GLN A 47 13.01 -0.45 3.44
CA GLN A 47 12.93 -0.93 4.83
C GLN A 47 13.35 0.17 5.81
N GLN A 48 14.43 0.91 5.49
CA GLN A 48 14.86 2.08 6.27
C GLN A 48 13.81 3.17 6.31
N VAL A 49 13.22 3.53 5.16
CA VAL A 49 12.11 4.51 5.12
C VAL A 49 10.92 4.05 5.97
N SER A 50 10.59 2.75 5.95
CA SER A 50 9.53 2.20 6.80
C SER A 50 9.86 2.36 8.29
N GLU A 51 11.10 2.14 8.68
CA GLU A 51 11.56 2.32 10.06
C GLU A 51 11.53 3.79 10.50
N ASP A 52 12.00 4.70 9.65
CA ASP A 52 11.98 6.14 9.91
C ASP A 52 10.54 6.64 10.09
N ILE A 53 9.62 6.19 9.24
CA ILE A 53 8.19 6.51 9.33
C ILE A 53 7.59 5.97 10.63
N SER A 54 7.94 4.74 10.98
CA SER A 54 7.44 4.10 12.20
C SER A 54 7.88 4.87 13.44
N THR A 55 9.16 5.27 13.47
CA THR A 55 9.73 6.09 14.54
C THR A 55 9.04 7.46 14.62
N PHE A 56 8.78 8.09 13.48
CA PHE A 56 8.12 9.39 13.40
C PHE A 56 6.68 9.36 13.93
N PHE A 57 5.94 8.28 13.68
CA PHE A 57 4.56 8.11 14.13
C PHE A 57 4.42 7.38 15.47
N ASP A 58 5.53 7.01 16.11
CA ASP A 58 5.58 6.23 17.36
C ASP A 58 4.78 4.92 17.27
N TYR A 59 4.89 4.25 16.12
CA TYR A 59 4.23 2.96 15.90
C TYR A 59 4.96 1.83 16.61
N VAL A 60 4.19 0.99 17.30
CA VAL A 60 4.71 -0.23 17.91
C VAL A 60 4.98 -1.27 16.83
N ARG A 61 6.18 -1.85 16.86
CA ARG A 61 6.63 -2.85 15.91
C ARG A 61 6.07 -4.23 16.24
N ASP A 62 5.62 -4.92 15.19
CA ASP A 62 5.36 -6.35 15.26
C ASP A 62 6.67 -7.14 15.41
N GLU A 63 6.63 -8.19 16.23
CA GLU A 63 7.84 -8.97 16.57
C GLU A 63 8.34 -9.81 15.38
N GLU A 64 7.43 -10.30 14.52
CA GLU A 64 7.76 -11.21 13.44
C GLU A 64 8.10 -10.47 12.13
N ASN A 65 7.38 -9.40 11.82
CA ASN A 65 7.55 -8.67 10.56
C ASN A 65 7.96 -7.19 10.77
N PRO A 66 9.18 -6.80 10.34
CA PRO A 66 9.67 -5.42 10.39
C PRO A 66 8.84 -4.40 9.65
N MET A 67 7.91 -4.80 8.78
CA MET A 67 7.06 -3.89 8.03
C MET A 67 5.66 -3.76 8.66
N VAL A 68 5.34 -4.56 9.68
CA VAL A 68 4.02 -4.56 10.33
C VAL A 68 4.05 -3.74 11.61
N ARG A 69 3.03 -2.92 11.81
CA ARG A 69 2.94 -1.97 12.93
C ARG A 69 1.56 -1.99 13.54
N ASP A 70 1.48 -1.91 14.87
CA ASP A 70 0.23 -1.56 15.52
C ASP A 70 -0.07 -0.10 15.21
N THR A 71 -1.16 0.11 14.47
CA THR A 71 -1.58 1.46 14.06
C THR A 71 -2.59 2.06 15.03
N GLY A 72 -3.18 1.25 15.92
CA GLY A 72 -4.33 1.61 16.75
C GLY A 72 -5.65 1.72 15.98
N TRP A 73 -5.66 1.57 14.65
CA TRP A 73 -6.85 1.69 13.81
C TRP A 73 -7.44 0.32 13.46
N LYS A 74 -8.66 0.05 13.90
CA LYS A 74 -9.39 -1.19 13.56
C LYS A 74 -10.48 -0.94 12.51
N VAL A 75 -10.52 -1.79 11.48
CA VAL A 75 -11.63 -1.81 10.52
C VAL A 75 -12.76 -2.66 11.09
N ARG A 76 -13.90 -2.03 11.37
CA ARG A 76 -15.08 -2.75 11.86
C ARG A 76 -15.58 -3.76 10.82
N GLY A 77 -15.82 -5.00 11.27
CA GLY A 77 -16.39 -6.05 10.44
C GLY A 77 -15.42 -6.72 9.47
N ILE A 78 -14.11 -6.48 9.60
CA ILE A 78 -13.08 -7.09 8.76
C ILE A 78 -13.17 -8.62 8.74
N ASP A 79 -13.48 -9.25 9.89
CA ASP A 79 -13.61 -10.70 10.05
C ASP A 79 -14.78 -11.32 9.27
N THR A 80 -15.75 -10.48 8.90
CA THR A 80 -16.92 -10.91 8.12
C THR A 80 -16.71 -10.82 6.62
N VAL A 81 -15.59 -10.22 6.19
CA VAL A 81 -15.27 -10.07 4.78
C VAL A 81 -14.76 -11.39 4.23
N SER A 82 -15.46 -11.94 3.25
CA SER A 82 -14.96 -13.09 2.48
C SER A 82 -13.68 -12.70 1.73
N LEU A 83 -12.54 -13.21 2.17
CA LEU A 83 -11.25 -12.98 1.56
C LEU A 83 -11.03 -13.93 0.39
N ARG A 84 -10.65 -13.34 -0.74
CA ARG A 84 -10.23 -14.07 -1.94
C ARG A 84 -8.78 -14.50 -1.82
N LEU A 85 -8.51 -15.53 -1.02
CA LEU A 85 -7.15 -16.06 -0.82
C LEU A 85 -6.55 -16.71 -2.08
N ASP A 86 -7.35 -16.89 -3.14
CA ASP A 86 -6.89 -17.20 -4.50
C ASP A 86 -6.13 -16.03 -5.15
N ASP A 87 -6.36 -14.80 -4.71
CA ASP A 87 -5.61 -13.61 -5.14
C ASP A 87 -4.26 -13.58 -4.39
N PRO A 88 -3.11 -13.70 -5.08
CA PRO A 88 -1.79 -13.74 -4.45
C PRO A 88 -1.46 -12.48 -3.65
N VAL A 89 -2.03 -11.31 -4.00
CA VAL A 89 -1.80 -10.06 -3.28
C VAL A 89 -2.53 -10.08 -1.93
N VAL A 90 -3.76 -10.60 -1.91
CA VAL A 90 -4.56 -10.75 -0.68
C VAL A 90 -3.91 -11.79 0.23
N ARG A 91 -3.47 -12.92 -0.35
CA ARG A 91 -2.76 -13.97 0.40
C ARG A 91 -1.49 -13.44 1.04
N TYR A 92 -0.64 -12.76 0.26
CA TYR A 92 0.60 -12.17 0.76
C TYR A 92 0.37 -11.27 1.96
N TYR A 93 -0.63 -10.37 1.87
CA TYR A 93 -0.97 -9.49 2.98
C TYR A 93 -1.38 -10.26 4.24
N CYS A 94 -2.23 -11.28 4.11
CA CYS A 94 -2.70 -12.05 5.26
C CYS A 94 -1.58 -12.86 5.91
N GLU A 95 -0.68 -13.43 5.10
CA GLU A 95 0.46 -14.20 5.59
C GLU A 95 1.51 -13.30 6.27
N HIS A 96 1.73 -12.10 5.75
CA HIS A 96 2.75 -11.19 6.27
C HIS A 96 2.24 -10.26 7.38
N ASN A 97 0.93 -10.18 7.61
CA ASN A 97 0.31 -9.36 8.65
C ASN A 97 -0.83 -10.14 9.32
N PRO A 98 -0.55 -11.26 10.03
CA PRO A 98 -1.61 -12.11 10.60
C PRO A 98 -2.50 -11.37 11.62
N HIS A 99 -1.99 -10.29 12.22
CA HIS A 99 -2.67 -9.47 13.22
C HIS A 99 -3.49 -8.31 12.62
N TYR A 100 -3.76 -8.29 11.31
CA TYR A 100 -4.48 -7.18 10.67
C TYR A 100 -5.87 -6.91 11.29
N ALA A 101 -6.55 -7.95 11.79
CA ALA A 101 -7.85 -7.81 12.46
C ALA A 101 -7.76 -7.04 13.78
N ASP A 102 -6.58 -7.06 14.41
CA ASP A 102 -6.27 -6.33 15.63
C ASP A 102 -5.80 -4.89 15.38
N GLY A 103 -5.84 -4.42 14.13
CA GLY A 103 -5.47 -3.06 13.77
C GLY A 103 -4.01 -2.89 13.38
N TYR A 104 -3.29 -4.01 13.19
CA TYR A 104 -1.95 -3.98 12.65
C TYR A 104 -1.99 -3.67 11.15
N GLY A 105 -1.16 -2.73 10.74
CA GLY A 105 -1.01 -2.28 9.35
C GLY A 105 0.33 -2.71 8.79
N LEU A 106 0.33 -3.11 7.51
CA LEU A 106 1.55 -3.42 6.78
C LEU A 106 2.10 -2.14 6.13
N ILE A 107 3.08 -1.48 6.72
CA ILE A 107 3.67 -0.24 6.18
C ILE A 107 4.04 -0.46 4.72
N THR A 108 3.37 0.30 3.85
CA THR A 108 3.48 0.19 2.41
C THR A 108 3.95 1.52 1.86
N VAL A 109 5.11 1.50 1.21
CA VAL A 109 5.78 2.66 0.64
C VAL A 109 5.73 2.58 -0.88
N ALA A 110 5.40 3.69 -1.52
CA ALA A 110 5.40 3.81 -2.96
C ALA A 110 6.04 5.13 -3.42
N PRO A 111 6.82 5.12 -4.52
CA PRO A 111 7.34 6.35 -5.09
C PRO A 111 6.21 7.09 -5.82
N ILE A 112 6.06 8.38 -5.51
CA ILE A 112 5.26 9.30 -6.31
C ILE A 112 6.12 9.70 -7.52
N ASN A 113 6.01 8.90 -8.58
CA ASN A 113 6.52 9.26 -9.89
C ASN A 113 5.34 9.50 -10.85
N TRP A 114 5.47 10.47 -11.76
CA TRP A 114 4.43 10.78 -12.74
C TRP A 114 4.02 9.56 -13.59
N LYS A 115 4.89 8.54 -13.72
CA LYS A 115 4.60 7.27 -14.39
C LYS A 115 3.55 6.42 -13.65
N ASN A 116 3.58 6.36 -12.32
CA ASN A 116 2.58 5.67 -11.50
C ASN A 116 1.20 6.35 -11.61
N ALA A 117 1.16 7.68 -11.51
CA ALA A 117 -0.08 8.45 -11.63
C ALA A 117 -0.73 8.31 -13.02
N LEU A 118 0.06 8.41 -14.09
CA LEU A 118 -0.44 8.33 -15.48
C LEU A 118 -0.90 6.92 -15.86
N THR A 119 -0.25 5.88 -15.32
CA THR A 119 -0.63 4.48 -15.58
C THR A 119 -1.91 4.08 -14.83
N GLY A 120 -2.05 4.50 -13.56
CA GLY A 120 -3.28 4.33 -12.79
C GLY A 120 -4.47 5.02 -13.48
N LEU A 121 -4.29 6.27 -13.91
CA LEU A 121 -5.32 7.02 -14.65
C LEU A 121 -5.71 6.33 -15.97
N ARG A 122 -4.75 5.84 -16.76
CA ARG A 122 -5.01 5.09 -18.00
C ARG A 122 -5.77 3.78 -17.77
N ARG A 123 -5.48 3.05 -16.70
CA ARG A 123 -6.19 1.81 -16.32
C ARG A 123 -7.64 2.08 -15.90
N LEU A 124 -7.88 3.19 -15.19
CA LEU A 124 -9.23 3.59 -14.79
C LEU A 124 -10.07 4.04 -16.00
N ILE A 125 -9.48 4.84 -16.90
CA ILE A 125 -10.13 5.27 -18.14
C ILE A 125 -10.45 4.08 -19.05
N SER A 126 -9.51 3.16 -19.25
CA SER A 126 -9.74 1.97 -20.09
C SER A 126 -10.81 1.04 -19.52
N LYS A 127 -10.87 0.83 -18.20
CA LYS A 127 -11.99 0.09 -17.56
C LYS A 127 -13.34 0.78 -17.79
N ARG A 128 -13.40 2.11 -17.70
CA ARG A 128 -14.63 2.89 -17.90
C ARG A 128 -15.11 2.84 -19.36
N LEU A 129 -14.18 2.90 -20.32
CA LEU A 129 -14.46 2.76 -21.75
C LEU A 129 -14.91 1.33 -22.12
N ARG A 130 -14.29 0.29 -21.55
CA ARG A 130 -14.70 -1.11 -21.75
C ARG A 130 -16.09 -1.41 -21.18
N ARG A 131 -16.46 -0.80 -20.05
CA ARG A 131 -17.81 -0.92 -19.47
C ARG A 131 -18.87 -0.26 -20.36
N ARG A 132 -18.59 0.92 -20.92
CA ARG A 132 -19.51 1.59 -21.87
C ARG A 132 -19.74 0.78 -23.16
N ARG A 133 -18.71 0.11 -23.68
CA ARG A 133 -18.82 -0.77 -24.86
C ARG A 133 -19.58 -2.09 -24.64
N LYS A 134 -19.85 -2.47 -23.39
CA LYS A 134 -20.63 -3.69 -23.05
C LYS A 134 -22.09 -3.39 -22.69
N SER A 135 -22.49 -2.11 -22.65
CA SER A 135 -23.87 -1.67 -22.38
C SER A 135 -24.55 -1.10 -23.64
N GLN A 136 -23.94 -1.29 -24.81
CA GLN A 136 -24.57 -1.22 -26.13
C GLN A 136 -24.55 -2.63 -26.72
#